data_AF-A0A0D7NMX7-F1
#
_entry.id   AF-A0A0D7NMX7-F1
#
_cell.length_a   1.000
_cell.length_b   1.000
_cell.length_c   1.000
_cell.angle_alpha   90.00
_cell.angle_beta   90.00
_cell.angle_gamma   90.00
#
_symmetry.space_group_name_H-M   'P 1'
#
loop_
_entity.id
_entity.type
_entity.pdbx_description
1 polymer ?
#
loop_
_entity_poly.entity_id
_entity_poly.type
_entity_poly.pdbx_seq_one_letter_code
_entity_poly.pdbx_strand_id
1 'polypeptide(L)' 'MQTRKRSEPHTFEQRLDEHRLRLEDELAQLPQGAQREQVAARIEQLRAAAELNALLSTAAGADRSP' A
#
# COMPACT_ATOMS: atom_id res chain seq x y z
N MET A 1 -20.39 -16.92 25.40
CA MET A 1 -20.05 -15.56 24.89
C MET A 1 -19.17 -15.72 23.67
N GLN A 2 -19.70 -15.50 22.46
CA GLN A 2 -18.90 -15.55 21.24
C GLN A 2 -18.05 -14.28 21.20
N THR A 3 -16.76 -14.41 21.50
CA THR A 3 -15.76 -13.38 21.20
C THR A 3 -15.81 -13.16 19.70
N ARG A 4 -16.42 -12.04 19.27
CA ARG A 4 -16.31 -11.58 17.90
C ARG A 4 -14.81 -11.48 17.63
N LYS A 5 -14.27 -12.39 16.80
CA LYS A 5 -12.93 -12.27 16.24
C LYS A 5 -12.93 -10.92 15.53
N ARG A 6 -12.42 -9.88 16.18
CA ARG A 6 -12.15 -8.62 15.49
C ARG A 6 -11.05 -9.00 14.53
N SER A 7 -11.39 -9.11 13.25
CA SER A 7 -10.40 -9.14 12.18
C SER A 7 -9.35 -8.10 12.54
N GLU A 8 -8.08 -8.47 12.57
CA GLU A 8 -7.01 -7.53 12.88
C GLU A 8 -7.21 -6.27 12.04
N PRO A 9 -7.11 -5.06 12.62
CA PRO A 9 -7.23 -3.85 11.82
C PRO A 9 -6.20 -3.94 10.69
N HIS A 10 -6.64 -3.73 9.44
CA HIS A 10 -5.74 -3.83 8.28
C HIS A 10 -4.46 -3.06 8.56
N THR A 11 -3.31 -3.72 8.40
CA THR A 11 -2.02 -3.06 8.58
C THR A 11 -1.86 -1.93 7.56
N PHE A 12 -0.91 -1.03 7.79
CA PHE A 12 -0.66 0.05 6.84
C PHE A 12 -0.32 -0.50 5.45
N GLU A 13 0.48 -1.57 5.40
CA GLU A 13 0.87 -2.30 4.20
C GLU A 13 -0.34 -2.90 3.49
N GLN A 14 -1.23 -3.57 4.23
CA GLN A 14 -2.45 -4.16 3.65
C GLN A 14 -3.35 -3.11 3.01
N ARG A 15 -3.54 -1.95 3.67
CA ARG A 15 -4.33 -0.85 3.09
C ARG A 15 -3.66 -0.24 1.86
N LEU A 16 -2.33 -0.18 1.86
CA LEU A 16 -1.54 0.35 0.76
C LEU A 16 -1.65 -0.55 -0.48
N ASP A 17 -1.57 -1.86 -0.29
CA ASP A 17 -1.74 -2.86 -1.34
C ASP A 17 -3.18 -2.92 -1.86
N GLU A 18 -4.18 -2.93 -0.99
CA GLU A 18 -5.59 -2.89 -1.39
C GLU A 18 -5.93 -1.65 -2.23
N HIS A 19 -5.32 -0.50 -1.88
CA HIS A 19 -5.50 0.74 -2.63
C HIS A 19 -4.78 0.69 -3.99
N ARG A 20 -3.55 0.18 -4.01
CA ARG A 20 -2.79 -0.01 -5.26
C ARG A 20 -3.53 -0.92 -6.23
N LEU A 21 -4.02 -2.06 -5.77
CA LEU A 21 -4.77 -3.02 -6.60
C LEU A 21 -6.03 -2.40 -7.20
N ARG A 22 -6.76 -1.60 -6.42
CA ARG A 22 -7.94 -0.88 -6.93
C ARG A 22 -7.58 0.11 -8.03
N LEU A 23 -6.49 0.86 -7.86
CA LEU A 23 -6.02 1.80 -8.89
C LEU A 23 -5.47 1.07 -10.12
N GLU A 24 -4.84 -0.09 -9.96
CA GLU A 24 -4.36 -0.92 -11.07
C GLU A 24 -5.53 -1.45 -11.92
N ASP A 25 -6.62 -1.87 -11.27
CA ASP A 25 -7.86 -2.26 -11.96
C ASP A 25 -8.51 -1.06 -12.67
N GLU A 26 -8.61 0.10 -12.00
CA GLU A 26 -9.09 1.34 -12.61
C GLU A 26 -8.25 1.75 -13.83
N LEU A 27 -6.91 1.68 -13.73
CA LEU A 27 -5.99 2.00 -14.81
C LEU A 27 -6.19 1.08 -16.02
N ALA A 28 -6.50 -0.19 -15.81
CA ALA A 28 -6.77 -1.15 -16.88
C ALA A 28 -8.03 -0.77 -17.68
N GLN A 29 -9.03 -0.18 -17.03
CA GLN A 29 -10.29 0.23 -17.66
C GLN A 29 -10.24 1.64 -18.27
N LEU A 30 -9.29 2.48 -17.85
CA LEU A 30 -9.21 3.87 -18.32
C LEU A 30 -8.62 3.98 -19.74
N PRO A 31 -9.26 4.76 -20.63
CA PRO A 31 -8.67 5.10 -21.93
C PRO A 31 -7.40 5.94 -21.74
N GLN A 32 -6.57 6.03 -22.79
CA GLN A 32 -5.41 6.91 -22.76
C GLN A 32 -5.83 8.37 -22.52
N GLY A 33 -5.07 9.08 -21.68
CA GLY A 33 -5.30 10.47 -21.35
C GLY A 33 -4.85 10.83 -19.95
N ALA A 34 -5.05 12.10 -19.58
CA ALA A 34 -4.57 12.67 -18.33
C ALA A 34 -5.04 11.91 -17.07
N GLN A 35 -6.27 11.38 -17.08
CA GLN A 35 -6.79 10.59 -15.95
C GLN A 35 -6.00 9.30 -15.75
N ARG A 36 -5.68 8.59 -16.84
CA ARG A 36 -4.85 7.37 -16.81
C ARG A 36 -3.44 7.68 -16.31
N GLU A 37 -2.85 8.79 -16.75
CA GLU A 37 -1.53 9.23 -16.29
C GLU A 37 -1.52 9.58 -14.79
N GLN A 38 -2.57 10.24 -14.29
CA GLN A 38 -2.71 10.55 -12.87
C GLN A 38 -2.84 9.28 -12.01
N VAL A 39 -3.64 8.31 -12.46
CA VAL A 39 -3.79 7.02 -11.77
C VAL A 39 -2.46 6.25 -11.78
N ALA A 40 -1.75 6.23 -12.91
CA ALA A 40 -0.43 5.61 -13.01
C ALA A 40 0.58 6.28 -12.05
N ALA A 41 0.65 7.61 -12.03
CA ALA A 41 1.51 8.35 -11.12
C ALA A 41 1.17 8.08 -9.65
N ARG A 42 -0.12 7.90 -9.33
CA ARG A 42 -0.56 7.56 -7.98
C ARG A 42 -0.13 6.14 -7.57
N ILE A 43 -0.21 5.17 -8.48
CA ILE A 43 0.29 3.80 -8.25
C ILE A 43 1.78 3.82 -7.92
N GLU A 44 2.58 4.58 -8.67
CA GLU A 44 4.02 4.71 -8.41
C GLU A 44 4.31 5.31 -7.03
N GLN A 45 3.54 6.32 -6.61
CA GLN A 45 3.65 6.88 -5.26
C GLN A 45 3.36 5.86 -4.16
N LEU A 46 2.36 4.98 -4.37
CA LEU A 46 2.04 3.93 -3.40
C LEU A 46 3.14 2.87 -3.33
N ARG A 47 3.75 2.51 -4.46
CA ARG A 47 4.93 1.61 -4.51
C ARG A 47 6.11 2.19 -3.74
N ALA A 48 6.46 3.45 -4.02
CA ALA A 48 7.53 4.14 -3.31
C ALA A 48 7.27 4.25 -1.79
N ALA A 49 6.03 4.54 -1.38
CA ALA A 49 5.66 4.56 0.03
C ALA A 49 5.82 3.19 0.70
N ALA A 50 5.52 2.10 -0.01
CA ALA A 50 5.70 0.73 0.50
C ALA A 50 7.19 0.41 0.72
N GLU A 51 8.03 0.75 -0.26
CA GLU A 51 9.48 0.55 -0.19
C GLU A 51 10.10 1.35 0.94
N LEU A 52 9.73 2.62 1.10
CA LEU A 52 10.20 3.47 2.20
C LEU A 52 9.77 2.92 3.56
N ASN A 53 8.52 2.46 3.69
CA ASN A 53 8.03 1.85 4.92
C ASN A 53 8.80 0.56 5.26
N ALA A 54 9.10 -0.27 4.25
CA ALA A 54 9.93 -1.46 4.43
C ALA A 54 11.36 -1.08 4.90
N LEU A 55 11.99 -0.09 4.24
CA LEU A 55 13.32 0.39 4.63
C LEU A 55 13.33 0.90 6.08
N LEU A 56 12.39 1.76 6.46
CA LEU A 56 12.29 2.31 7.81
C LEU A 56 12.01 1.23 8.86
N SER A 57 11.18 0.23 8.52
CA SER A 57 10.90 -0.91 9.39
C SER A 57 12.13 -1.79 9.63
N THR A 58 12.96 -1.99 8.60
CA THR A 58 14.23 -2.73 8.74
C THR A 58 15.27 -1.94 9.53
N ALA A 59 15.39 -0.63 9.32
CA ALA A 59 16.30 0.24 10.04
C ALA A 59 15.94 0.36 11.54
N ALA A 60 14.64 0.46 11.86
CA ALA A 60 14.17 0.49 13.25
C ALA A 60 14.42 -0.83 14.01
N GLY A 61 14.60 -1.94 13.30
CA GLY A 61 14.98 -3.24 13.88
C GLY A 61 16.49 -3.39 14.13
N ALA A 62 17.33 -2.62 13.43
CA ALA A 62 18.79 -2.74 13.50
C ALA A 62 19.40 -2.08 14.76
N ASP A 63 18.70 -1.12 15.38
CA ASP A 63 19.13 -0.42 16.60
C ASP A 63 18.81 -1.19 17.90
N ARG A 64 18.40 -2.46 17.80
CA ARG A 64 17.98 -3.32 18.93
C ARG A 64 18.85 -4.57 19.13
N SER A 65 20.12 -4.56 18.72
CA SER A 65 21.07 -5.59 19.16
C SER A 65 21.98 -5.05 20.28
N PRO A 66 22.13 -5.77 21.41
CA PRO A 66 22.99 -5.39 22.54
C PRO A 66 24.48 -5.56 22.25
#